data_AF-K1S1E0-F1
#
_entry.id   AF-K1S1E0-F1
#
_cell.length_a   1.000
_cell.length_b   1.000
_cell.length_c   1.000
_cell.angle_alpha   90.00
_cell.angle_beta   90.00
_cell.angle_gamma   90.00
#
_symmetry.space_group_name_H-M   'P 1'
#
loop_
_entity.id
_entity.type
_entity.pdbx_description
1 polymer ?
#
loop_
_entity_poly.entity_id
_entity_poly.type
_entity_poly.pdbx_seq_one_letter_code
_entity_poly.pdbx_strand_id
1 'polypeptide(L)'
;EMSNHLVPTDNRAIFIGHTLFAKCKLSDYIVGIDVLGKDAVANGSLGKLDGNDVYAIPDSYLPAGVNFVIFRKGASVDPVKNQTMRIQKNPLGIDGDVAEYRVMFDSFVLDKKAYAIGVHATAGCATPTMSVSGGTLTLTAGEGETIKYTTDGSNPKTSSTAKTYSASAKPTGIAAGTEVKAYASKTGALDSGI
;
A
#
# COMPACT_ATOMS: atom_id res chain seq x y z
N GLU A 1 -5.09 -13.32 4.88
CA GLU A 1 -3.87 -12.96 5.64
C GLU A 1 -4.11 -12.05 6.85
N MET A 2 -4.80 -10.90 6.77
CA MET A 2 -4.85 -9.92 7.89
C MET A 2 -5.26 -10.51 9.27
N SER A 3 -6.28 -11.38 9.31
CA SER A 3 -6.72 -12.01 10.55
C SER A 3 -5.72 -13.02 11.11
N ASN A 4 -4.91 -13.67 10.25
CA ASN A 4 -3.84 -14.58 10.67
C ASN A 4 -2.68 -13.81 11.33
N HIS A 5 -2.51 -12.53 11.00
CA HIS A 5 -1.54 -11.63 11.62
C HIS A 5 -2.10 -10.89 12.84
N LEU A 6 -3.20 -11.37 13.43
CA LEU A 6 -3.83 -10.79 14.63
C LEU A 6 -4.25 -9.32 14.48
N VAL A 7 -4.49 -8.87 13.24
CA VAL A 7 -5.08 -7.56 13.02
C VAL A 7 -6.52 -7.60 13.55
N PRO A 8 -6.97 -6.65 14.39
CA PRO A 8 -8.34 -6.66 14.87
C PRO A 8 -9.36 -6.51 13.72
N THR A 9 -10.54 -7.12 13.87
CA THR A 9 -11.61 -7.14 12.84
C THR A 9 -12.45 -5.86 12.82
N ASP A 10 -12.34 -5.02 13.83
CA ASP A 10 -13.06 -3.76 13.94
C ASP A 10 -12.48 -2.68 13.01
N ASN A 11 -13.34 -1.75 12.58
CA ASN A 11 -12.96 -0.54 11.84
C ASN A 11 -12.07 -0.83 10.61
N ARG A 12 -12.36 -1.94 9.93
CA ARG A 12 -11.79 -2.28 8.64
C ARG A 12 -12.71 -1.78 7.54
N ALA A 13 -12.13 -1.13 6.55
CA ALA A 13 -12.85 -0.63 5.41
C ALA A 13 -12.16 -1.06 4.12
N ILE A 14 -12.97 -1.32 3.10
CA ILE A 14 -12.55 -1.76 1.77
C ILE A 14 -12.85 -0.64 0.80
N PHE A 15 -11.80 -0.08 0.20
CA PHE A 15 -11.91 0.78 -0.97
C PHE A 15 -11.76 -0.06 -2.22
N ILE A 16 -12.81 -0.11 -3.04
CA ILE A 16 -12.85 -0.90 -4.26
C ILE A 16 -13.06 0.01 -5.46
N GLY A 17 -12.34 -0.26 -6.55
CA GLY A 17 -12.54 0.44 -7.82
C GLY A 17 -13.97 0.23 -8.35
N HIS A 18 -14.58 1.28 -8.88
CA HIS A 18 -15.96 1.26 -9.33
C HIS A 18 -16.23 0.19 -10.39
N THR A 19 -15.28 -0.04 -11.31
CA THR A 19 -15.43 -1.08 -12.36
C THR A 19 -15.48 -2.48 -11.75
N LEU A 20 -14.66 -2.76 -10.74
CA LEU A 20 -14.69 -4.07 -10.07
C LEU A 20 -15.93 -4.21 -9.19
N PHE A 21 -16.33 -3.16 -8.48
CA PHE A 21 -17.54 -3.17 -7.65
C PHE A 21 -18.80 -3.47 -8.48
N ALA A 22 -18.90 -2.91 -9.69
CA ALA A 22 -19.99 -3.23 -10.61
C ALA A 22 -20.04 -4.73 -10.98
N LYS A 23 -18.88 -5.36 -11.19
CA LYS A 23 -18.78 -6.81 -11.43
C LYS A 23 -19.13 -7.63 -10.19
N CYS A 24 -18.75 -7.17 -8.99
CA CYS A 24 -19.10 -7.83 -7.74
C CYS A 24 -20.62 -7.90 -7.53
N LYS A 25 -21.37 -6.86 -7.92
CA LYS A 25 -22.85 -6.87 -7.85
C LYS A 25 -23.51 -7.90 -8.76
N LEU A 26 -22.85 -8.27 -9.86
CA LEU A 26 -23.35 -9.23 -10.84
C LEU A 26 -22.93 -10.68 -10.53
N SER A 27 -22.13 -10.89 -9.49
CA SER A 27 -21.57 -12.21 -9.17
C SER A 27 -22.48 -13.00 -8.25
N ASP A 28 -22.82 -14.23 -8.64
CA ASP A 28 -23.62 -15.18 -7.85
C ASP A 28 -22.91 -15.63 -6.55
N TYR A 29 -21.59 -15.44 -6.45
CA TYR A 29 -20.81 -15.77 -5.25
C TYR A 29 -20.85 -14.69 -4.17
N ILE A 30 -21.23 -13.46 -4.53
CA ILE A 30 -21.34 -12.31 -3.62
C ILE A 30 -22.83 -12.02 -3.35
N VAL A 31 -23.66 -13.06 -3.39
CA VAL A 31 -25.09 -12.98 -3.06
C VAL A 31 -25.21 -13.06 -1.54
N GLY A 32 -25.14 -11.88 -0.94
CA GLY A 32 -25.12 -11.68 0.51
C GLY A 32 -24.97 -10.21 0.91
N ILE A 33 -24.89 -9.28 -0.05
CA ILE A 33 -25.26 -7.88 0.18
C ILE A 33 -26.79 -7.86 0.30
N ASP A 34 -27.30 -8.51 1.34
CA ASP A 34 -28.66 -8.30 1.77
C ASP A 34 -28.75 -6.83 2.14
N VAL A 35 -29.80 -6.18 1.66
CA VAL A 35 -30.02 -4.75 1.83
C VAL A 35 -30.38 -4.53 3.31
N LEU A 36 -29.39 -4.57 4.20
CA LEU A 36 -29.49 -4.08 5.57
C LEU A 36 -29.48 -2.55 5.50
N GLY A 37 -30.55 -2.00 4.92
CA GLY A 37 -30.77 -0.62 4.54
C GLY A 37 -30.98 0.34 5.69
N LYS A 38 -30.22 0.22 6.79
CA LYS A 38 -30.25 1.21 7.88
C LYS A 38 -28.88 1.73 8.32
N ASP A 39 -27.79 0.96 8.21
CA ASP A 39 -26.46 1.42 8.65
C ASP A 39 -25.54 1.90 7.50
N ALA A 40 -25.85 1.53 6.26
CA ALA A 40 -25.06 1.93 5.08
C ALA A 40 -25.20 3.42 4.72
N VAL A 41 -26.34 4.03 5.06
CA VAL A 41 -26.67 5.41 4.64
C VAL A 41 -25.91 6.47 5.44
N ALA A 42 -25.47 6.16 6.67
CA ALA A 42 -24.87 7.16 7.56
C ALA A 42 -23.46 7.62 7.14
N ASN A 43 -22.68 6.77 6.45
CA ASN A 43 -21.27 7.05 6.12
C ASN A 43 -20.94 6.92 4.62
N GLY A 44 -21.94 6.75 3.75
CA GLY A 44 -21.72 6.52 2.31
C GLY A 44 -21.09 5.15 1.98
N SER A 45 -21.15 4.19 2.92
CA SER A 45 -20.75 2.81 2.64
C SER A 45 -21.85 2.13 1.83
N LEU A 46 -21.46 1.25 0.91
CA LEU A 46 -22.38 0.54 0.02
C LEU A 46 -22.80 -0.83 0.59
N GLY A 47 -22.65 -0.99 1.92
CA GLY A 47 -22.88 -2.22 2.65
C GLY A 47 -21.60 -2.79 3.28
N LYS A 48 -21.72 -4.01 3.80
CA LYS A 48 -20.62 -4.76 4.41
C LYS A 48 -20.28 -5.98 3.56
N LEU A 49 -18.98 -6.24 3.40
CA LEU A 49 -18.45 -7.47 2.81
C LEU A 49 -17.54 -8.13 3.84
N ASP A 50 -17.87 -9.35 4.25
CA ASP A 50 -17.14 -10.09 5.30
C ASP A 50 -17.00 -9.28 6.60
N GLY A 51 -18.05 -8.56 6.98
CA GLY A 51 -18.07 -7.68 8.17
C GLY A 51 -17.35 -6.34 8.03
N ASN A 52 -16.67 -6.07 6.91
CA ASN A 52 -15.94 -4.82 6.64
C ASN A 52 -16.80 -3.85 5.83
N ASP A 53 -16.70 -2.55 6.10
CA ASP A 53 -17.46 -1.54 5.35
C ASP A 53 -16.87 -1.33 3.95
N VAL A 54 -17.72 -1.34 2.91
CA VAL A 54 -17.28 -1.21 1.51
C VAL A 54 -17.58 0.18 0.97
N TYR A 55 -16.59 0.77 0.32
CA TYR A 55 -16.67 2.07 -0.35
C TYR A 55 -16.22 1.92 -1.79
N ALA A 56 -17.10 2.23 -2.74
CA ALA A 56 -16.72 2.27 -4.15
C ALA A 56 -16.14 3.65 -4.48
N ILE A 57 -14.93 3.66 -5.03
CA ILE A 57 -14.21 4.87 -5.44
C ILE A 57 -13.96 4.84 -6.96
N PRO A 58 -13.78 6.00 -7.61
CA PRO A 58 -13.34 6.03 -9.00
C PRO A 58 -12.04 5.24 -9.19
N ASP A 59 -11.91 4.50 -10.28
CA ASP A 59 -10.70 3.71 -10.55
C ASP A 59 -9.44 4.60 -10.65
N SER A 60 -9.60 5.88 -11.02
CA SER A 60 -8.51 6.87 -11.07
C SER A 60 -7.94 7.25 -9.70
N TYR A 61 -8.63 6.95 -8.60
CA TYR A 61 -8.11 7.18 -7.25
C TYR A 61 -7.18 6.06 -6.80
N LEU A 62 -7.23 4.90 -7.47
CA LEU A 62 -6.33 3.78 -7.21
C LEU A 62 -5.12 3.85 -8.16
N PRO A 63 -3.93 3.44 -7.71
CA PRO A 63 -2.80 3.23 -8.61
C PRO A 63 -3.15 2.24 -9.73
N ALA A 64 -2.54 2.42 -10.90
CA ALA A 64 -2.74 1.53 -12.03
C ALA A 64 -2.48 0.06 -11.63
N GLY A 65 -3.43 -0.82 -11.97
CA GLY A 65 -3.35 -2.24 -11.64
C GLY A 65 -3.84 -2.62 -10.23
N VAL A 66 -4.22 -1.67 -9.37
CA VAL A 66 -4.83 -1.96 -8.07
C VAL A 66 -6.35 -2.04 -8.20
N ASN A 67 -6.92 -3.11 -7.68
CA ASN A 67 -8.34 -3.43 -7.75
C ASN A 67 -9.10 -2.98 -6.49
N PHE A 68 -8.55 -3.31 -5.33
CA PHE A 68 -9.08 -2.87 -4.05
C PHE A 68 -7.98 -2.79 -3.00
N VAL A 69 -8.22 -1.97 -1.98
CA VAL A 69 -7.39 -1.84 -0.78
C VAL A 69 -8.29 -2.03 0.43
N ILE A 70 -7.89 -2.89 1.35
CA ILE A 70 -8.49 -3.01 2.67
C ILE A 70 -7.56 -2.39 3.69
N PHE A 71 -8.08 -1.52 4.55
CA PHE A 71 -7.30 -0.81 5.55
C PHE A 71 -8.06 -0.82 6.87
N ARG A 72 -7.32 -1.03 7.96
CA ARG A 72 -7.86 -0.79 9.30
C ARG A 72 -7.59 0.65 9.72
N LYS A 73 -8.54 1.29 10.39
CA LYS A 73 -8.33 2.60 11.02
C LYS A 73 -7.08 2.57 11.93
N GLY A 74 -6.17 3.54 11.71
CA GLY A 74 -4.92 3.65 12.44
C GLY A 74 -3.80 2.70 11.97
N ALA A 75 -3.92 2.12 10.78
CA ALA A 75 -2.85 1.37 10.13
C ALA A 75 -1.69 2.28 9.69
N SER A 76 -2.00 3.46 9.16
CA SER A 76 -1.04 4.53 8.83
C SER A 76 -1.01 5.62 9.91
N VAL A 77 0.08 6.39 9.90
CA VAL A 77 0.22 7.66 10.60
C VAL A 77 0.12 8.74 9.55
N ASP A 78 -0.91 9.59 9.64
CA ASP A 78 -1.23 10.58 8.62
C ASP A 78 -1.00 12.00 9.17
N PRO A 79 0.26 12.49 9.24
CA PRO A 79 0.53 13.83 9.74
C PRO A 79 -0.02 14.88 8.77
N VAL A 80 -0.74 15.86 9.32
CA VAL A 80 -1.22 17.03 8.57
C VAL A 80 -0.71 18.30 9.26
N LYS A 81 -0.04 19.16 8.50
CA LYS A 81 0.43 20.46 8.96
C LYS A 81 -0.03 21.56 8.00
N ASN A 82 -0.86 22.46 8.50
CA ASN A 82 -1.16 23.72 7.81
C ASN A 82 0.06 24.64 7.90
N GLN A 83 0.66 24.97 6.76
CA GLN A 83 1.90 25.74 6.71
C GLN A 83 1.65 27.22 6.54
N THR A 84 0.71 27.59 5.68
CA THR A 84 0.40 29.00 5.43
C THR A 84 -1.00 29.12 4.88
N MET A 85 -1.80 29.98 5.50
CA MET A 85 -2.99 30.56 4.91
C MET A 85 -2.77 32.06 4.89
N ARG A 86 -2.74 32.67 3.71
CA ARG A 86 -2.64 34.12 3.57
C ARG A 86 -3.51 34.63 2.44
N ILE A 87 -4.09 35.79 2.65
CA ILE A 87 -4.85 36.50 1.63
C ILE A 87 -3.97 37.65 1.15
N GLN A 88 -3.57 37.61 -0.11
CA GLN A 88 -2.87 38.70 -0.78
C GLN A 88 -3.91 39.68 -1.30
N LYS A 89 -3.89 40.91 -0.80
CA LYS A 89 -4.75 41.98 -1.32
C LYS A 89 -4.07 42.71 -2.47
N ASN A 90 -4.80 42.97 -3.54
CA ASN A 90 -4.32 43.67 -4.75
C ASN A 90 -2.98 43.12 -5.31
N PRO A 91 -2.87 41.81 -5.62
CA PRO A 91 -1.68 41.24 -6.23
C PRO A 91 -1.50 41.75 -7.67
N LEU A 92 -0.24 41.96 -8.08
CA LEU A 92 0.10 42.36 -9.45
C LEU A 92 -0.41 41.33 -10.46
N GLY A 93 -1.23 41.76 -11.43
CA GLY A 93 -1.71 40.93 -12.53
C GLY A 93 -3.07 40.26 -12.33
N ILE A 94 -3.71 40.41 -11.16
CA ILE A 94 -5.09 39.96 -10.90
C ILE A 94 -5.86 41.09 -10.21
N ASP A 95 -7.02 41.46 -10.75
CA ASP A 95 -7.92 42.43 -10.15
C ASP A 95 -8.81 41.74 -9.09
N GLY A 96 -8.24 41.50 -7.91
CA GLY A 96 -8.94 40.88 -6.77
C GLY A 96 -8.02 40.31 -5.70
N ASP A 97 -8.56 39.95 -4.53
CA ASP A 97 -7.81 39.31 -3.45
C ASP A 97 -7.49 37.84 -3.78
N VAL A 98 -6.22 37.43 -3.67
CA VAL A 98 -5.77 36.04 -3.91
C VAL A 98 -5.55 35.34 -2.57
N ALA A 99 -6.34 34.30 -2.31
CA ALA A 99 -6.15 33.43 -1.16
C ALA A 99 -5.15 32.30 -1.49
N GLU A 100 -4.02 32.26 -0.78
CA GLU A 100 -3.05 31.17 -0.85
C GLU A 100 -3.17 30.27 0.38
N TYR A 101 -3.30 28.97 0.12
CA TYR A 101 -3.39 27.94 1.15
C TYR A 101 -2.42 26.81 0.85
N ARG A 102 -1.58 26.46 1.82
CA ARG A 102 -0.63 25.34 1.72
C ARG A 102 -0.83 24.39 2.89
N VAL A 103 -1.25 23.17 2.55
CA VAL A 103 -1.30 22.03 3.47
C VAL A 103 -0.20 21.06 3.08
N MET A 104 0.63 20.69 4.03
CA MET A 104 1.49 19.53 3.91
C MET A 104 0.79 18.36 4.60
N PHE A 105 0.60 17.28 3.86
CA PHE A 105 0.05 16.03 4.36
C PHE A 105 0.94 14.89 3.86
N ASP A 106 1.03 13.84 4.65
CA ASP A 106 1.71 12.60 4.28
C ASP A 106 0.99 11.41 4.92
N SER A 107 1.34 10.19 4.52
CA SER A 107 0.86 8.96 5.11
C SER A 107 2.01 7.95 5.23
N PHE A 108 2.37 7.61 6.46
CA PHE A 108 3.42 6.65 6.76
C PHE A 108 2.85 5.36 7.30
N VAL A 109 3.29 4.23 6.75
CA VAL A 109 2.97 2.91 7.30
C VAL A 109 4.16 2.45 8.14
N LEU A 110 3.91 2.19 9.42
CA LEU A 110 4.93 1.59 10.29
C LEU A 110 5.04 0.10 9.97
N ASP A 111 6.25 -0.44 9.92
CA ASP A 111 6.50 -1.86 9.60
C ASP A 111 5.66 -2.82 10.46
N LYS A 112 5.51 -2.53 11.76
CA LYS A 112 4.71 -3.34 12.69
C LYS A 112 3.21 -3.35 12.38
N LYS A 113 2.74 -2.41 11.57
CA LYS A 113 1.34 -2.25 11.16
C LYS A 113 1.11 -2.54 9.67
N ALA A 114 2.14 -2.98 8.93
CA ALA A 114 2.02 -3.22 7.49
C ALA A 114 0.90 -4.23 7.16
N TYR A 115 0.74 -5.28 7.97
CA TYR A 115 -0.32 -6.29 7.80
C TYR A 115 -1.74 -5.74 8.02
N ALA A 116 -1.89 -4.52 8.57
CA ALA A 116 -3.18 -3.86 8.71
C ALA A 116 -3.68 -3.18 7.41
N ILE A 117 -2.89 -3.26 6.34
CA ILE A 117 -3.26 -2.84 4.99
C ILE A 117 -3.08 -4.03 4.05
N GLY A 118 -4.15 -4.38 3.32
CA GLY A 118 -4.12 -5.38 2.27
C GLY A 118 -4.40 -4.73 0.93
N VAL A 119 -3.65 -5.12 -0.10
CA VAL A 119 -3.82 -4.61 -1.47
C VAL A 119 -4.01 -5.80 -2.39
N HIS A 120 -5.01 -5.72 -3.26
CA HIS A 120 -5.15 -6.65 -4.37
C HIS A 120 -4.83 -5.92 -5.67
N ALA A 121 -3.85 -6.44 -6.41
CA ALA A 121 -3.42 -5.91 -7.69
C ALA A 121 -3.49 -7.00 -8.78
N THR A 122 -3.70 -6.59 -10.03
CA THR A 122 -3.69 -7.47 -11.20
C THR A 122 -2.29 -7.95 -11.56
N ALA A 123 -1.27 -7.16 -11.22
CA ALA A 123 0.14 -7.50 -11.38
C ALA A 123 0.89 -7.16 -10.09
N GLY A 124 1.55 -8.15 -9.51
CA GLY A 124 2.43 -8.00 -8.34
C GLY A 124 3.75 -8.69 -8.60
N CYS A 125 4.82 -8.14 -8.05
CA CYS A 125 6.14 -8.76 -8.14
C CYS A 125 6.18 -10.04 -7.30
N ALA A 126 7.05 -10.98 -7.67
CA ALA A 126 7.28 -12.17 -6.86
C ALA A 126 8.02 -11.79 -5.56
N THR A 127 7.67 -12.45 -4.46
CA THR A 127 8.46 -12.31 -3.21
C THR A 127 9.84 -12.93 -3.44
N PRO A 128 10.94 -12.20 -3.22
CA PRO A 128 12.27 -12.74 -3.48
C PRO A 128 12.55 -14.00 -2.66
N THR A 129 13.09 -15.01 -3.33
CA THR A 129 13.62 -16.20 -2.67
C THR A 129 15.11 -16.02 -2.38
N MET A 130 15.57 -16.59 -1.28
CA MET A 130 16.92 -16.40 -0.78
C MET A 130 17.63 -17.74 -0.57
N SER A 131 18.89 -17.80 -0.99
CA SER A 131 19.79 -18.90 -0.65
C SER A 131 21.18 -18.37 -0.35
N VAL A 132 21.87 -19.00 0.61
CA VAL A 132 23.26 -18.68 0.95
C VAL A 132 24.08 -19.96 0.82
N SER A 133 25.15 -19.91 0.03
CA SER A 133 26.10 -21.00 -0.12
C SER A 133 27.52 -20.45 -0.13
N GLY A 134 28.41 -21.02 0.69
CA GLY A 134 29.79 -20.54 0.84
C GLY A 134 29.89 -19.05 1.22
N GLY A 135 28.93 -18.52 1.97
CA GLY A 135 28.87 -17.09 2.34
C GLY A 135 28.44 -16.15 1.21
N THR A 136 27.98 -16.67 0.07
CA THR A 136 27.46 -15.90 -1.06
C THR A 136 25.94 -15.94 -1.08
N LEU A 137 25.32 -14.76 -1.08
CA LEU A 137 23.88 -14.58 -1.16
C LEU A 137 23.40 -14.63 -2.60
N THR A 138 22.42 -15.48 -2.88
CA THR A 138 21.68 -15.50 -4.15
C THR A 138 20.24 -15.13 -3.88
N LEU A 139 19.78 -14.07 -4.54
CA LEU A 139 18.39 -13.62 -4.55
C LEU A 139 17.78 -13.85 -5.93
N THR A 140 16.56 -14.38 -5.96
CA THR A 140 15.82 -14.62 -7.20
C THR A 140 14.39 -14.13 -7.03
N ALA A 141 13.88 -13.42 -8.03
CA ALA A 141 12.50 -12.94 -8.12
C ALA A 141 11.95 -13.19 -9.54
N GLY A 142 10.81 -12.61 -9.87
CA GLY A 142 10.18 -12.76 -11.18
C GLY A 142 10.99 -12.12 -12.31
N GLU A 143 10.64 -12.47 -13.55
CA GLU A 143 11.35 -11.99 -14.73
C GLU A 143 11.22 -10.47 -14.92
N GLY A 144 12.37 -9.81 -15.07
CA GLY A 144 12.45 -8.35 -15.24
C GLY A 144 12.19 -7.56 -13.96
N GLU A 145 12.20 -8.20 -12.79
CA GLU A 145 12.05 -7.53 -11.49
C GLU A 145 13.41 -7.07 -10.94
N THR A 146 13.43 -5.90 -10.33
CA THR A 146 14.59 -5.37 -9.62
C THR A 146 14.47 -5.70 -8.14
N ILE A 147 15.49 -6.38 -7.60
CA ILE A 147 15.54 -6.76 -6.19
C ILE A 147 16.41 -5.75 -5.43
N LYS A 148 15.90 -5.24 -4.31
CA LYS A 148 16.71 -4.53 -3.31
C LYS A 148 16.73 -5.30 -2.01
N TYR A 149 17.86 -5.25 -1.31
CA TYR A 149 18.07 -5.99 -0.07
C TYR A 149 18.90 -5.22 0.96
N THR A 150 18.78 -5.62 2.20
CA THR A 150 19.57 -5.16 3.35
C THR A 150 20.17 -6.36 4.05
N THR A 151 21.31 -6.17 4.73
CA THR A 151 22.00 -7.23 5.50
C THR A 151 22.08 -6.89 7.00
N ASP A 152 21.42 -5.82 7.42
CA ASP A 152 21.38 -5.31 8.80
C ASP A 152 19.98 -5.50 9.44
N GLY A 153 19.10 -6.27 8.78
CA GLY A 153 17.72 -6.46 9.22
C GLY A 153 16.79 -5.26 9.01
N SER A 154 17.26 -4.13 8.48
CA SER A 154 16.42 -2.95 8.21
C SER A 154 15.49 -3.17 7.01
N ASN A 155 14.40 -2.41 6.92
CA ASN A 155 13.44 -2.54 5.82
C ASN A 155 14.07 -2.04 4.49
N PRO A 156 14.23 -2.89 3.46
CA PRO A 156 14.87 -2.50 2.21
C PRO A 156 14.09 -1.47 1.38
N LYS A 157 12.79 -1.24 1.66
CA LYS A 157 11.97 -0.23 0.96
C LYS A 157 12.24 1.20 1.43
N THR A 158 12.69 1.37 2.68
CA THR A 158 12.85 2.69 3.31
C THR A 158 14.27 2.95 3.81
N SER A 159 15.08 1.91 4.01
CA SER A 159 16.44 2.04 4.54
C SER A 159 17.41 2.65 3.53
N SER A 160 18.27 3.55 4.00
CA SER A 160 19.40 4.07 3.23
C SER A 160 20.52 3.03 3.03
N THR A 161 20.53 1.94 3.79
CA THR A 161 21.50 0.84 3.64
C THR A 161 21.09 -0.17 2.58
N ALA A 162 19.90 -0.01 1.99
CA ALA A 162 19.39 -0.90 0.95
C ALA A 162 20.25 -0.87 -0.30
N LYS A 163 20.65 -2.05 -0.78
CA LYS A 163 21.45 -2.25 -1.99
C LYS A 163 20.62 -2.92 -3.07
N THR A 164 20.86 -2.55 -4.32
CA THR A 164 20.29 -3.26 -5.47
C THR A 164 21.08 -4.55 -5.72
N TYR A 165 20.38 -5.68 -5.83
CA TYR A 165 20.99 -6.96 -6.13
C TYR A 165 21.38 -7.06 -7.60
N SER A 166 22.54 -7.66 -7.87
CA SER A 166 23.03 -7.98 -9.21
C SER A 166 23.47 -9.42 -9.26
N ALA A 167 22.91 -10.20 -10.20
CA ALA A 167 23.28 -11.61 -10.38
C ALA A 167 24.75 -11.78 -10.80
N SER A 168 25.33 -10.80 -11.49
CA SER A 168 26.73 -10.79 -11.93
C SER A 168 27.71 -10.39 -10.82
N ALA A 169 27.22 -9.73 -9.77
CA ALA A 169 28.02 -9.25 -8.64
C ALA A 169 27.30 -9.62 -7.32
N LYS A 170 27.26 -10.92 -7.04
CA LYS A 170 26.55 -11.45 -5.86
C LYS A 170 27.18 -10.95 -4.56
N PRO A 171 26.37 -10.63 -3.53
CA PRO A 171 26.90 -10.25 -2.22
C PRO A 171 27.63 -11.44 -1.58
N THR A 172 28.85 -11.21 -1.11
CA THR A 172 29.70 -12.21 -0.44
C THR A 172 29.97 -11.80 1.01
N GLY A 173 30.46 -12.73 1.83
CA GLY A 173 30.76 -12.49 3.24
C GLY A 173 29.54 -12.47 4.15
N ILE A 174 28.42 -13.08 3.73
CA ILE A 174 27.25 -13.24 4.58
C ILE A 174 27.53 -14.32 5.62
N ALA A 175 27.70 -13.90 6.88
CA ALA A 175 27.97 -14.79 7.99
C ALA A 175 26.69 -15.50 8.45
N ALA A 176 26.85 -16.63 9.14
CA ALA A 176 25.72 -17.27 9.81
C ALA A 176 25.12 -16.30 10.86
N GLY A 177 23.80 -16.15 10.84
CA GLY A 177 23.08 -15.23 11.73
C GLY A 177 22.91 -13.80 11.19
N THR A 178 23.40 -13.47 9.98
CA THR A 178 23.08 -12.19 9.33
C THR A 178 21.60 -12.15 8.93
N GLU A 179 20.87 -11.15 9.41
CA GLU A 179 19.48 -10.89 8.99
C GLU A 179 19.46 -10.18 7.64
N VAL A 180 19.00 -10.89 6.61
CA VAL A 180 18.83 -10.35 5.26
C VAL A 180 17.34 -10.18 4.98
N LYS A 181 16.96 -9.01 4.48
CA LYS A 181 15.60 -8.71 4.00
C LYS A 181 15.67 -8.26 2.55
N ALA A 182 14.70 -8.64 1.72
CA ALA A 182 14.70 -8.28 0.31
C ALA A 182 13.28 -8.05 -0.23
N TYR A 183 13.12 -7.14 -1.18
CA TYR A 183 11.88 -6.98 -1.93
C TYR A 183 12.15 -6.84 -3.42
N ALA A 184 11.15 -7.18 -4.23
CA ALA A 184 11.17 -7.01 -5.67
C ALA A 184 10.23 -5.87 -6.10
N SER A 185 10.65 -5.16 -7.15
CA SER A 185 9.92 -4.05 -7.75
C SER A 185 9.99 -4.12 -9.27
N LYS A 186 8.93 -3.68 -9.94
CA LYS A 186 8.83 -3.61 -11.40
C LYS A 186 7.86 -2.52 -11.79
N THR A 187 8.23 -1.71 -12.78
CA THR A 187 7.36 -0.63 -13.27
C THR A 187 6.01 -1.19 -13.72
N GLY A 188 4.92 -0.61 -13.19
CA GLY A 188 3.55 -1.03 -13.51
C GLY A 188 3.06 -2.26 -12.75
N ALA A 189 3.83 -2.78 -11.78
CA ALA A 189 3.39 -3.84 -10.87
C ALA A 189 3.51 -3.37 -9.41
N LEU A 190 2.71 -3.97 -8.54
CA LEU A 190 2.84 -3.77 -7.09
C LEU A 190 4.16 -4.39 -6.61
N ASP A 191 4.90 -3.68 -5.76
CA ASP A 191 6.07 -4.22 -5.08
C ASP A 191 5.71 -5.48 -4.27
N SER A 192 6.62 -6.44 -4.21
CA SER A 192 6.39 -7.64 -3.42
C SER A 192 6.48 -7.40 -1.91
N GLY A 193 6.15 -8.44 -1.14
CA GLY A 193 6.47 -8.50 0.29
C GLY A 193 7.98 -8.46 0.55
N ILE A 194 8.34 -8.33 1.83
CA ILE A 194 9.73 -8.38 2.32
C ILE A 194 9.98 -9.73 2.98
#